data_AF-A0A9X3E9S7-F1
#
_entry.id   AF-A0A9X3E9S7-F1
#
_cell.length_a   1.000
_cell.length_b   1.000
_cell.length_c   1.000
_cell.angle_alpha   90.00
_cell.angle_beta   90.00
_cell.angle_gamma   90.00
#
_symmetry.space_group_name_H-M   'P 1'
#
loop_
_entity.id
_entity.type
_entity.pdbx_description
1 polymer ?
#
loop_
_entity_poly.entity_id
_entity_poly.type
_entity_poly.pdbx_seq_one_letter_code
_entity_poly.pdbx_strand_id
1 'polypeptide(L)' 'MTAPWWQSAVVYQVYPRSFQDTNHDGIGDIQGIISHLDYLQKLGVDAIWLSP' A
#
# COMPACT_ATOMS: atom_id res chain seq x y z
N MET A 1 -27.73 6.79 -11.81
CA MET A 1 -26.38 6.25 -12.04
C MET A 1 -25.74 6.05 -10.69
N THR A 2 -25.20 4.87 -10.40
CA THR A 2 -24.42 4.61 -9.19
C THR A 2 -23.08 5.34 -9.31
N ALA A 3 -22.64 6.04 -8.26
CA ALA A 3 -21.33 6.69 -8.27
C ALA A 3 -20.22 5.63 -8.41
N PRO A 4 -19.21 5.85 -9.27
CA PRO A 4 -18.02 5.00 -9.32
C PRO A 4 -17.32 4.90 -7.95
N TRP A 5 -16.83 3.72 -7.59
CA TRP A 5 -16.21 3.45 -6.28
C TRP A 5 -15.05 4.41 -5.95
N TRP A 6 -14.27 4.80 -6.96
CA TRP A 6 -13.08 5.63 -6.79
C TRP A 6 -13.40 7.08 -6.41
N GLN A 7 -14.64 7.54 -6.57
CA GLN A 7 -15.04 8.91 -6.19
C GLN A 7 -15.03 9.12 -4.67
N SER A 8 -15.19 8.06 -3.90
CA SER A 8 -15.15 8.07 -2.43
C SER A 8 -13.98 7.30 -1.84
N ALA A 9 -13.07 6.81 -2.68
CA ALA A 9 -11.97 5.95 -2.25
C ALA A 9 -10.83 6.72 -1.60
N VAL A 10 -10.25 6.15 -0.54
CA VAL A 10 -9.01 6.60 0.07
C VAL A 10 -7.84 5.83 -0.54
N VAL A 11 -6.94 6.54 -1.22
CA VAL A 11 -5.75 5.94 -1.86
C VAL A 11 -4.51 6.20 -1.00
N TYR A 12 -3.74 5.14 -0.75
CA TYR A 12 -2.46 5.23 -0.03
C TYR A 12 -1.30 4.96 -0.98
N GLN A 13 -0.40 5.94 -1.13
CA GLN A 13 0.78 5.77 -1.97
C GLN A 13 1.92 5.12 -1.17
N VAL A 14 2.50 4.06 -1.74
CA VAL A 14 3.67 3.37 -1.18
C VAL A 14 4.84 3.56 -2.13
N TYR A 15 5.99 3.96 -1.58
CA TYR A 15 7.27 3.91 -2.26
C TYR A 15 8.00 2.61 -1.84
N PRO A 16 8.01 1.55 -2.66
CA PRO A 16 8.36 0.19 -2.21
C PRO A 16 9.74 0.12 -1.56
N ARG A 17 10.74 0.74 -2.20
CA ARG A 17 12.15 0.73 -1.77
C ARG A 17 12.40 1.31 -0.38
N SER A 18 11.47 2.08 0.18
CA SER A 18 11.63 2.71 1.50
C SER A 18 10.51 2.33 2.46
N PHE A 19 9.66 1.36 2.10
CA PHE A 19 8.51 0.99 2.92
C PHE A 19 8.90 -0.01 4.01
N GLN A 20 9.30 -1.22 3.63
CA GLN A 20 9.74 -2.26 4.56
C GLN A 20 10.64 -3.24 3.84
N ASP A 21 11.85 -3.44 4.37
CA ASP A 21 12.82 -4.45 3.95
C ASP A 21 12.58 -5.73 4.77
N THR A 22 12.55 -6.89 4.10
CA THR A 22 12.38 -8.20 4.74
C THR A 22 13.57 -9.15 4.53
N ASN A 23 14.50 -8.81 3.63
CA ASN A 23 15.66 -9.65 3.30
C ASN A 23 16.99 -9.06 3.80
N HIS A 24 16.97 -7.86 4.39
CA HIS A 24 18.10 -7.12 4.96
C HIS A 24 19.11 -6.63 3.92
N ASP A 25 18.69 -6.36 2.68
CA ASP A 25 19.53 -5.76 1.64
C ASP A 25 19.53 -4.22 1.66
N GLY A 26 18.75 -3.61 2.54
CA GLY A 26 18.60 -2.16 2.70
C GLY A 26 17.58 -1.53 1.76
N ILE A 27 16.83 -2.32 0.99
CA ILE A 27 15.81 -1.89 0.05
C ILE A 27 14.49 -2.57 0.39
N GLY A 28 13.44 -1.77 0.54
CA GLY A 28 12.11 -2.30 0.77
C GLY A 28 11.57 -3.13 -0.40
N ASP A 29 10.80 -4.15 -0.07
CA ASP A 29 10.38 -5.19 -1.00
C ASP A 29 8.87 -5.49 -0.92
N ILE A 30 8.38 -6.32 -1.85
CA ILE A 30 6.95 -6.65 -1.93
C ILE A 30 6.48 -7.47 -0.71
N GLN A 31 7.34 -8.30 -0.12
CA GLN A 31 6.98 -9.05 1.09
C GLN A 31 6.77 -8.12 2.29
N GLY A 32 7.55 -7.04 2.36
CA GLY A 32 7.35 -5.95 3.30
C GLY A 32 6.02 -5.25 3.10
N ILE A 33 5.58 -5.02 1.86
CA ILE A 33 4.23 -4.46 1.63
C ILE A 33 3.14 -5.43 2.08
N ILE A 34 3.28 -6.71 1.77
CA ILE A 34 2.30 -7.75 2.14
C ILE A 34 2.14 -7.86 3.66
N SER A 35 3.24 -7.79 4.42
CA SER A 35 3.21 -7.90 5.89
C SER A 35 2.47 -6.75 6.58
N HIS A 36 2.25 -5.63 5.88
CA HIS A 36 1.54 -4.46 6.39
C HIS A 36 0.12 -4.29 5.83
N LEU A 37 -0.40 -5.25 5.06
CA LEU A 37 -1.78 -5.16 4.53
C LEU A 37 -2.83 -5.05 5.64
N ASP A 38 -2.66 -5.76 6.77
CA ASP A 38 -3.57 -5.65 7.92
C ASP A 38 -3.57 -4.25 8.52
N TYR A 39 -2.41 -3.59 8.56
CA TYR A 39 -2.30 -2.20 8.99
C TYR A 39 -3.03 -1.25 8.03
N LEU A 40 -2.81 -1.42 6.72
CA LEU A 40 -3.44 -0.60 5.69
C LEU A 40 -4.96 -0.79 5.67
N GLN A 41 -5.43 -2.02 5.85
CA GLN A 41 -6.85 -2.32 6.02
C GLN A 41 -7.43 -1.65 7.26
N LYS A 42 -6.73 -1.71 8.41
CA LYS A 42 -7.15 -1.05 9.65
C LYS A 42 -7.18 0.47 9.51
N LEU A 43 -6.27 1.04 8.72
CA LEU A 43 -6.25 2.47 8.39
C LEU A 43 -7.48 2.87 7.54
N GLY A 44 -8.07 1.93 6.81
CA GLY A 44 -9.27 2.15 6.00
C GLY A 44 -8.98 2.61 4.58
N VAL A 45 -7.86 2.18 3.99
CA VAL A 45 -7.50 2.52 2.60
C VAL A 45 -8.21 1.57 1.63
N ASP A 46 -8.72 2.10 0.53
CA ASP A 46 -9.44 1.32 -0.49
C ASP A 46 -8.52 0.84 -1.61
N ALA A 47 -7.43 1.58 -1.87
CA ALA A 47 -6.47 1.25 -2.90
C ALA A 47 -5.05 1.66 -2.51
N ILE A 48 -4.07 0.90 -3.01
CA ILE A 48 -2.64 1.20 -2.84
C ILE A 48 -2.08 1.64 -4.19
N TRP A 49 -1.48 2.83 -4.25
CA TRP A 49 -0.72 3.28 -5.41
C TRP A 49 0.76 2.99 -5.19
N LEU A 50 1.31 2.05 -5.96
CA LEU A 50 2.73 1.72 -5.91
C LEU A 50 3.52 2.64 -6.83
N SER A 51 4.54 3.32 -6.28
CA SER A 51 5.57 3.96 -7.09
C SER A 51 6.42 2.92 -7.81
N PRO A 52 6.93 3.24 -9.02
CA PRO A 52 7.84 2.36 -9.77
C PRO A 52 9.14 2.01 -9.05
#